data_AF-A0A097BVE9-F1
#
_entry.id   AF-A0A097BVE9-F1
#
_cell.length_a   1.000
_cell.length_b   1.000
_cell.length_c   1.000
_cell.angle_alpha   90.00
_cell.angle_beta   90.00
_cell.angle_gamma   90.00
#
_symmetry.space_group_name_H-M   'P 1'
#
loop_
_entity.id
_entity.type
_entity.pdbx_description
1 polymer ?
#
loop_
_entity_poly.entity_id
_entity_poly.type
_entity_poly.pdbx_seq_one_letter_code
_entity_poly.pdbx_strand_id
1 'polypeptide(L)'
;FPFKWINKKWREGFHVTSMATAGTRWGIVMSRNAGFSNQVVELDFLYPSEGIHRRWDNGYRITSTAATLDQAALILSVPRRKLGDETQETLRTSQFPSTHVK
;
A
#
# COMPACT_ATOMS: atom_id res chain seq x y z
N PHE A 1 -5.71 12.05 -0.06
CA PHE A 1 -4.98 11.14 -0.98
C PHE A 1 -5.18 11.52 -2.46
N PRO A 2 -4.14 11.59 -3.32
CA PRO A 2 -4.23 12.08 -4.71
C PRO A 2 -4.62 11.01 -5.76
N PHE A 3 -5.77 10.35 -5.58
CA PHE A 3 -6.19 9.20 -6.41
C PHE A 3 -6.27 9.50 -7.91
N LYS A 4 -6.80 10.65 -8.31
CA LYS A 4 -6.97 11.01 -9.74
C LYS A 4 -5.63 11.02 -10.50
N TRP A 5 -4.56 11.49 -9.87
CA TRP A 5 -3.23 11.53 -10.48
C TRP A 5 -2.61 10.12 -10.56
N ILE A 6 -2.74 9.33 -9.48
CA ILE A 6 -2.26 7.94 -9.45
C ILE A 6 -2.96 7.11 -10.53
N ASN A 7 -4.29 7.22 -10.64
CA ASN A 7 -5.05 6.48 -11.65
C ASN A 7 -4.64 6.87 -13.08
N LYS A 8 -4.33 8.15 -13.32
CA LYS A 8 -3.74 8.58 -14.60
C LYS A 8 -2.39 7.91 -14.82
N LYS A 9 -1.52 7.89 -13.81
CA LYS A 9 -0.17 7.33 -13.88
C LYS A 9 -0.14 5.80 -14.04
N TRP A 10 -1.07 5.07 -13.42
CA TRP A 10 -1.26 3.64 -13.66
C TRP A 10 -1.53 3.35 -15.14
N ARG A 11 -2.39 4.13 -15.80
CA ARG A 11 -2.65 4.00 -17.25
C ARG A 11 -1.43 4.34 -18.11
N GLU A 12 -0.48 5.12 -17.58
CA GLU A 12 0.79 5.45 -18.23
C GLU A 12 1.91 4.44 -17.91
N GLY A 13 1.59 3.32 -17.25
CA GLY A 13 2.51 2.24 -16.91
C GLY A 13 3.39 2.49 -15.67
N PHE A 14 3.14 3.56 -14.93
CA PHE A 14 3.81 3.82 -13.66
C PHE A 14 3.11 3.08 -12.52
N HIS A 15 3.87 2.68 -11.50
CA HIS A 15 3.34 2.09 -10.27
C HIS A 15 3.89 2.85 -9.07
N VAL A 16 3.12 2.97 -8.01
CA VAL A 16 3.58 3.54 -6.74
C VAL A 16 4.67 2.62 -6.16
N THR A 17 5.81 3.22 -5.82
CA THR A 17 6.96 2.53 -5.23
C THR A 17 7.29 3.06 -3.83
N SER A 18 6.85 4.27 -3.50
CA SER A 18 6.96 4.81 -2.14
C SER A 18 5.90 5.88 -1.88
N MET A 19 5.51 6.02 -0.62
CA MET A 19 4.59 7.04 -0.13
C MET A 19 5.07 7.58 1.21
N ALA A 20 4.80 8.85 1.47
CA ALA A 20 4.99 9.51 2.74
C ALA A 20 3.93 10.59 2.94
N THR A 21 3.75 11.03 4.18
CA THR A 21 2.82 12.10 4.54
C THR A 21 3.48 13.12 5.45
N ALA A 22 3.02 14.36 5.37
CA ALA A 22 3.38 15.43 6.28
C ALA A 22 2.12 16.28 6.56
N GLY A 23 1.58 16.16 7.76
CA GLY A 23 0.23 16.65 8.06
C GLY A 23 -0.80 16.00 7.12
N THR A 24 -1.56 16.82 6.39
CA THR A 24 -2.55 16.36 5.40
C THR A 24 -1.98 16.21 3.98
N ARG A 25 -0.68 16.51 3.78
CA ARG A 25 -0.02 16.44 2.47
C ARG A 25 0.53 15.05 2.22
N TRP A 26 0.49 14.63 0.96
CA TRP A 26 0.94 13.33 0.49
C TRP A 26 2.13 13.50 -0.46
N GLY A 27 3.23 12.81 -0.18
CA GLY A 27 4.34 12.58 -1.11
C GLY A 27 4.22 11.19 -1.70
N ILE A 28 4.23 11.07 -3.03
CA ILE A 28 4.11 9.77 -3.72
C ILE A 28 5.19 9.69 -4.80
N VAL A 29 5.95 8.60 -4.76
CA VAL A 29 6.91 8.24 -5.80
C VAL A 29 6.29 7.14 -6.65
N MET A 30 6.29 7.34 -7.96
CA MET A 30 5.88 6.31 -8.92
C MET A 30 6.99 6.05 -9.93
N SER A 31 7.19 4.78 -10.27
CA SER A 31 8.25 4.34 -11.16
C SER A 31 7.68 3.46 -12.28
N ARG A 32 8.30 3.50 -13.46
CA ARG A 32 8.11 2.47 -14.49
C ARG A 32 8.99 1.27 -14.19
N ASN A 33 8.64 0.11 -14.73
CA ASN A 33 9.39 -1.13 -14.57
C ASN A 33 9.61 -1.54 -13.10
N ALA A 34 8.68 -1.17 -12.20
CA ALA A 34 8.74 -1.46 -10.77
C ALA A 34 8.56 -2.96 -10.41
N GLY A 35 8.45 -3.85 -11.41
CA GLY A 35 8.25 -5.28 -11.19
C GLY A 35 6.81 -5.69 -10.83
N PHE A 36 5.82 -4.80 -10.97
CA PHE A 36 4.42 -5.07 -10.68
C PHE A 36 3.57 -5.23 -11.95
N SER A 37 2.60 -6.14 -11.92
CA SER A 37 1.64 -6.33 -13.01
C SER A 37 0.37 -5.52 -12.80
N ASN A 38 -0.19 -5.60 -11.58
CA ASN A 38 -1.38 -4.87 -11.15
C ASN A 38 -1.10 -4.17 -9.83
N GLN A 39 -1.76 -3.04 -9.59
CA GLN A 39 -1.69 -2.32 -8.33
C GLN A 39 -3.04 -1.70 -7.99
N VAL A 40 -3.39 -1.74 -6.71
CA VAL A 40 -4.61 -1.17 -6.15
C VAL A 40 -4.28 -0.37 -4.89
N VAL A 41 -5.23 0.45 -4.46
CA VAL A 41 -5.16 1.14 -3.17
C VAL A 41 -6.39 0.77 -2.35
N GLU A 42 -6.16 0.44 -1.08
CA GLU A 42 -7.20 0.37 -0.06
C GLU A 42 -7.07 1.64 0.80
N LEU A 43 -8.14 2.45 0.82
CA LEU A 43 -8.23 3.72 1.57
C LEU A 43 -9.28 3.56 2.66
N ASP A 44 -8.92 3.85 3.91
CA ASP A 44 -9.86 3.74 5.03
C ASP A 44 -9.56 4.78 6.12
N PHE A 45 -10.62 5.21 6.81
CA PHE A 45 -10.56 5.96 8.06
C PHE A 45 -10.24 5.04 9.25
N LEU A 46 -10.63 3.76 9.18
CA LEU A 46 -10.58 2.80 10.28
C LEU A 46 -9.88 1.49 9.88
N TYR A 47 -8.74 1.57 9.19
CA TYR A 47 -7.87 0.42 8.84
C TYR A 47 -8.60 -0.71 8.07
N PRO A 48 -8.29 -0.92 6.77
CA PRO A 48 -9.09 -1.80 5.90
C PRO A 48 -8.71 -3.28 6.04
N SER A 49 -8.93 -3.90 7.21
CA SER A 49 -8.55 -5.31 7.45
C SER A 49 -9.18 -6.26 6.43
N GLU A 50 -10.49 -6.15 6.18
CA GLU A 50 -11.21 -7.02 5.24
C GLU A 50 -10.71 -6.85 3.80
N GLY A 51 -10.42 -5.60 3.41
CA GLY A 51 -9.87 -5.28 2.11
C GLY A 51 -8.51 -5.94 1.90
N ILE A 52 -7.62 -5.85 2.89
CA ILE A 52 -6.28 -6.43 2.82
C ILE A 52 -6.32 -7.95 2.66
N HIS A 53 -7.09 -8.67 3.49
CA HIS A 53 -7.17 -10.13 3.42
C HIS A 53 -7.71 -10.60 2.07
N ARG A 54 -8.80 -9.98 1.59
CA ARG A 54 -9.35 -10.28 0.27
C ARG A 54 -8.33 -10.05 -0.85
N ARG A 55 -7.47 -9.03 -0.73
CA ARG A 55 -6.43 -8.75 -1.73
C ARG A 55 -5.30 -9.78 -1.66
N TRP A 56 -4.89 -10.21 -0.48
CA TRP A 56 -3.91 -11.28 -0.29
C TRP A 56 -4.35 -12.59 -0.96
N ASP A 57 -5.63 -12.97 -0.79
CA ASP A 57 -6.19 -14.17 -1.46
C ASP A 57 -6.12 -14.08 -3.00
N ASN A 58 -6.11 -12.86 -3.54
CA ASN A 58 -5.98 -12.58 -4.96
C ASN A 58 -4.53 -12.33 -5.42
N GLY A 59 -3.54 -12.69 -4.59
CA GLY A 59 -2.12 -12.60 -4.93
C GLY A 59 -1.52 -11.20 -4.88
N TYR A 60 -2.23 -10.23 -4.33
CA TYR A 60 -1.66 -8.91 -4.04
C TYR A 60 -0.82 -8.96 -2.77
N ARG A 61 0.16 -8.07 -2.67
CA ARG A 61 0.97 -7.84 -1.46
C ARG A 61 1.04 -6.35 -1.15
N ILE A 62 1.03 -5.99 0.13
CA ILE A 62 1.24 -4.62 0.56
C ILE A 62 2.67 -4.23 0.17
N THR A 63 2.83 -3.18 -0.63
CA THR A 63 4.15 -2.73 -1.13
C THR A 63 4.48 -1.30 -0.72
N SER A 64 3.49 -0.51 -0.31
CA SER A 64 3.71 0.82 0.24
C SER A 64 2.54 1.23 1.11
N THR A 65 2.80 1.96 2.18
CA THR A 65 1.77 2.47 3.08
C THR A 65 2.13 3.89 3.51
N ALA A 66 1.12 4.72 3.72
CA ALA A 66 1.27 6.01 4.37
C ALA A 66 -0.08 6.42 4.96
N ALA A 67 -0.05 7.25 6.00
CA ALA A 67 -1.26 7.67 6.69
C ALA A 67 -1.18 9.14 7.09
N THR A 68 -2.32 9.84 7.04
CA THR A 68 -2.54 11.09 7.78
C THR A 68 -3.23 10.75 9.10
N LEU A 69 -3.59 11.75 9.89
CA LEU A 69 -4.32 11.54 11.16
C LEU A 69 -5.69 10.86 10.96
N ASP A 70 -6.24 11.02 9.77
CA ASP A 70 -7.63 10.78 9.40
C ASP A 70 -7.77 9.76 8.27
N GLN A 71 -6.69 9.40 7.57
CA GLN A 71 -6.75 8.45 6.45
C GLN A 71 -5.52 7.55 6.44
N ALA A 72 -5.74 6.24 6.30
CA ALA A 72 -4.69 5.29 5.95
C ALA A 72 -4.82 4.92 4.47
N ALA A 73 -3.69 4.86 3.76
CA ALA A 73 -3.61 4.37 2.40
C ALA A 73 -2.61 3.21 2.33
N LEU A 74 -3.09 2.07 1.86
CA LEU A 74 -2.26 0.90 1.58
C LEU A 74 -2.27 0.64 0.09
N ILE A 75 -1.09 0.64 -0.50
CA ILE A 75 -0.88 0.20 -1.88
C ILE A 75 -0.59 -1.29 -1.85
N LEU A 76 -1.38 -2.03 -2.61
CA LEU A 76 -1.17 -3.46 -2.80
C LEU A 76 -0.87 -3.74 -4.26
N SER A 77 0.16 -4.54 -4.52
CA SER A 77 0.66 -4.84 -5.86
C SER A 77 0.76 -6.34 -6.09
N VAL A 78 0.56 -6.78 -7.33
CA VAL A 78 0.86 -8.15 -7.76
C VAL A 78 2.27 -8.17 -8.35
N PRO A 79 3.23 -8.89 -7.74
CA PRO A 79 4.58 -9.05 -8.29
C PRO A 79 4.55 -9.81 -9.62
N ARG A 80 5.34 -9.36 -10.62
CA ARG A 80 5.47 -10.06 -11.91
C ARG A 80 6.24 -11.36 -11.78
N ARG A 81 7.20 -11.41 -10.86
CA ARG A 81 7.90 -12.63 -10.49
C ARG A 81 7.21 -13.19 -9.25
N LYS A 82 6.88 -14.48 -9.26
CA LYS A 82 6.47 -15.16 -8.02
C LYS A 82 7.57 -14.95 -6.99
N LEU A 83 7.26 -14.17 -5.97
CA LEU A 83 7.98 -14.19 -4.72
C LEU A 83 7.74 -15.59 -4.13
N GLY A 84 8.69 -16.12 -3.36
CA GLY A 84 8.58 -17.46 -2.76
C GLY A 84 7.42 -17.53 -1.78
N ASP A 85 7.56 -18.38 -0.76
CA ASP A 85 6.57 -18.43 0.33
C ASP A 85 6.70 -17.17 1.22
N GLU A 86 6.25 -16.03 0.71
CA GLU A 86 6.25 -14.77 1.43
C GLU A 86 4.98 -14.71 2.29
N THR A 87 5.13 -14.47 3.58
CA THR A 87 4.01 -14.22 4.49
C THR A 87 4.02 -12.74 4.87
N GLN A 88 2.87 -12.09 4.77
CA GLN A 88 2.70 -10.72 5.25
C GLN A 88 1.71 -10.75 6.42
N GLU A 89 2.04 -10.00 7.46
CA GLU A 89 1.18 -9.81 8.63
C GLU A 89 0.98 -8.32 8.85
N THR A 90 -0.12 -7.97 9.50
CA THR A 90 -0.46 -6.60 9.80
C THR A 90 -1.00 -6.48 11.21
N LEU A 91 -0.52 -5.48 11.94
CA LEU A 91 -0.91 -5.22 13.31
C LEU A 91 -1.44 -3.79 13.43
N ARG A 92 -2.61 -3.62 14.05
CA ARG A 92 -3.15 -2.32 14.44
C ARG A 92 -3.14 -2.21 15.96
N THR A 93 -2.50 -1.17 16.48
CA THR A 93 -2.39 -0.90 17.92
C THR A 93 -2.52 0.60 18.18
N SER A 94 -3.05 0.98 19.35
CA SER A 94 -3.08 2.38 19.82
C SER A 94 -1.79 2.79 20.51
N GLN A 95 -1.00 1.82 20.97
CA GLN A 95 0.27 2.03 21.66
C GLN A 95 1.42 1.65 20.74
N PHE A 96 2.57 2.32 20.92
CA PHE A 96 3.78 1.97 20.20
C PHE A 96 4.11 0.48 20.41
N PRO A 97 4.31 -0.32 19.34
CA PRO A 97 4.45 -1.77 19.44
C PRO A 97 5.85 -2.20 19.91
N SER A 98 6.29 -1.72 21.09
CA SER A 98 7.62 -1.99 21.64
C SER A 98 7.91 -3.48 21.86
N THR A 99 6.88 -4.31 22.05
CA THR A 99 7.00 -5.75 22.23
C THR A 99 7.08 -6.54 20.92
N HIS A 100 6.67 -5.93 19.80
CA HIS A 100 6.60 -6.58 18.48
C HIS A 100 7.69 -6.07 17.52
N VAL A 101 8.36 -4.98 17.87
CA VAL A 101 9.53 -4.46 17.16
C VAL A 101 10.77 -4.84 17.97
N LYS A 102 11.50 -5.87 17.53
CA LYS A 102 12.84 -6.21 18.04
C LYS A 102 13.90 -5.72 17.07
#